data_AF-A0A2C9M357-F1
#
_entry.id   AF-A0A2C9M357-F1
#
_cell.length_a   1.000
_cell.length_b   1.000
_cell.length_c   1.000
_cell.angle_alpha   90.00
_cell.angle_beta   90.00
_cell.angle_gamma   90.00
#
_symmetry.space_group_name_H-M   'P 1'
#
loop_
_entity.id
_entity.type
_entity.pdbx_description
1 polymer ?
#
loop_
_entity_poly.entity_id
_entity_poly.type
_entity_poly.pdbx_seq_one_letter_code
_entity_poly.pdbx_strand_id
1 'polypeptide(L)'
;IKGFSPVPIDLLLIGKTGSGKSALGNSILNRKVFESNCSMSSVTKTVQKETREVNGRIITVFDGPGVGDTDLGDEQAQNLVIEALSSAVAENPRGFHAFLIVVRYGLRFTLKEKETIEFLKLILDKNVFRKFGILVLTSGDHFEKGTDFQEWVLLQSGYLAYLVKECKNRIILFDNKTQDKEVKE
;
A
#
# COMPACT_ATOMS: atom_id res chain seq x y z
N ILE A 1 23.46 16.67 -26.19
CA ILE A 1 23.22 15.44 -25.39
C ILE A 1 21.89 15.64 -24.69
N LYS A 2 20.81 14.96 -25.13
CA LYS A 2 19.52 15.03 -24.43
C LYS A 2 19.71 14.28 -23.10
N GLY A 3 19.70 15.02 -21.99
CA GLY A 3 19.77 14.43 -20.65
C GLY A 3 18.62 13.44 -20.47
N PHE A 4 18.92 12.23 -20.02
CA PHE A 4 17.90 11.26 -19.65
C PHE A 4 17.07 11.87 -18.51
N SER A 5 15.82 12.24 -18.80
CA SER A 5 14.83 12.47 -17.74
C SER A 5 14.67 11.15 -16.99
N PRO A 6 14.76 11.12 -15.66
CA PRO A 6 14.51 9.91 -14.87
C PRO A 6 13.13 9.34 -15.22
N VAL A 7 13.05 8.01 -15.35
CA VAL A 7 11.77 7.32 -15.62
C VAL A 7 10.81 7.60 -14.44
N PRO A 8 9.57 8.06 -14.71
CA PRO A 8 8.56 8.27 -13.67
C PRO A 8 8.27 6.97 -12.92
N ILE A 9 7.97 7.06 -11.62
CA ILE A 9 7.56 5.95 -10.78
C ILE A 9 6.07 6.11 -10.45
N ASP A 10 5.28 5.09 -10.77
CA ASP A 10 3.85 5.03 -10.48
C ASP A 10 3.60 3.91 -9.45
N LEU A 11 3.09 4.28 -8.28
CA LEU A 11 2.85 3.42 -7.11
C LEU A 11 1.36 3.30 -6.82
N LEU A 12 0.83 2.08 -6.71
CA LEU A 12 -0.57 1.85 -6.30
C LEU A 12 -0.63 1.33 -4.86
N LEU A 13 -1.36 2.03 -3.99
CA LEU A 13 -1.58 1.64 -2.60
C LEU A 13 -2.83 0.78 -2.50
N ILE A 14 -2.71 -0.42 -1.92
CA ILE A 14 -3.81 -1.37 -1.75
C ILE A 14 -3.81 -1.95 -0.33
N GLY A 15 -4.97 -2.39 0.14
CA GLY A 15 -5.11 -2.99 1.47
C GLY A 15 -6.42 -2.61 2.15
N LYS A 16 -6.61 -3.14 3.35
CA LYS A 16 -7.83 -2.98 4.15
C LYS A 16 -8.15 -1.51 4.44
N THR A 17 -9.43 -1.19 4.63
CA THR A 17 -9.86 0.09 5.21
C THR A 17 -9.19 0.30 6.57
N GLY A 18 -8.67 1.51 6.82
CA GLY A 18 -7.96 1.85 8.05
C GLY A 18 -6.50 1.36 8.14
N SER A 19 -5.96 0.70 7.11
CA SER A 19 -4.55 0.24 7.13
C SER A 19 -3.51 1.37 7.00
N GLY A 20 -3.96 2.59 6.68
CA GLY A 20 -3.12 3.79 6.59
C GLY A 20 -2.60 4.12 5.18
N LYS A 21 -3.26 3.64 4.12
CA LYS A 21 -2.91 3.93 2.71
C LYS A 21 -2.79 5.43 2.43
N SER A 22 -3.84 6.21 2.67
CA SER A 22 -3.85 7.65 2.42
C SER A 22 -2.77 8.40 3.21
N ALA A 23 -2.52 7.99 4.47
CA ALA A 23 -1.45 8.56 5.29
C ALA A 23 -0.05 8.22 4.75
N LEU A 24 0.15 6.99 4.29
CA LEU A 24 1.38 6.56 3.62
C LEU A 24 1.58 7.36 2.32
N GLY A 25 0.54 7.51 1.50
CA GLY A 25 0.60 8.29 0.27
C GLY A 25 0.96 9.75 0.51
N ASN A 26 0.37 10.37 1.52
CA ASN A 26 0.71 11.72 1.96
C ASN A 26 2.17 11.84 2.45
N SER A 27 2.68 10.78 3.07
CA SER A 27 4.08 10.73 3.52
C SER A 27 5.05 10.59 2.35
N ILE A 28 4.76 9.69 1.39
CA ILE A 28 5.55 9.52 0.15
C ILE A 28 5.59 10.82 -0.66
N LEU A 29 4.45 11.51 -0.77
CA LEU A 29 4.37 12.80 -1.45
C LEU A 29 4.86 13.96 -0.58
N ASN A 30 5.10 13.72 0.72
CA ASN A 30 5.36 14.70 1.78
C ASN A 30 4.52 15.99 1.63
N ARG A 31 3.20 15.78 1.49
CA ARG A 31 2.13 16.79 1.55
C ARG A 31 0.80 16.12 1.86
N LYS A 32 -0.14 16.84 2.47
CA LYS A 32 -1.49 16.33 2.76
C LYS A 32 -2.39 16.55 1.54
N VAL A 33 -2.58 15.51 0.72
CA VAL A 33 -3.42 15.55 -0.49
C VAL A 33 -4.53 14.51 -0.47
N PHE A 34 -4.27 13.32 0.08
CA PHE A 34 -5.30 12.33 0.31
C PHE A 34 -5.97 12.60 1.65
N GLU A 35 -7.31 12.59 1.68
CA GLU A 35 -8.07 12.73 2.92
C GLU A 35 -7.89 11.49 3.80
N SER A 36 -7.00 11.57 4.79
CA SER A 36 -6.82 10.51 5.78
C SER A 36 -7.77 10.72 6.97
N ASN A 37 -9.07 10.60 6.74
CA ASN A 37 -10.05 10.69 7.83
C ASN A 37 -10.12 9.36 8.60
N CYS A 38 -10.13 9.43 9.94
CA CYS A 38 -10.41 8.27 10.81
C CYS A 38 -11.90 7.89 10.83
N SER A 39 -12.72 8.41 9.91
CA SER A 39 -14.14 8.13 9.85
C SER A 39 -14.38 6.68 9.44
N MET A 40 -15.20 5.97 10.22
CA MET A 40 -15.67 4.61 9.89
C MET A 40 -16.57 4.57 8.64
N SER A 41 -16.89 5.72 8.02
CA SER A 41 -17.93 5.86 7.00
C SER A 41 -17.44 6.21 5.59
N SER A 42 -16.15 6.38 5.36
CA SER A 42 -15.64 6.87 4.08
C SER A 42 -14.92 5.75 3.31
N VAL A 43 -15.69 4.93 2.60
CA VAL A 43 -15.15 4.11 1.51
C VAL A 43 -14.67 5.09 0.45
N THR A 44 -13.37 5.19 0.21
CA THR A 44 -12.85 5.80 -1.02
C THR A 44 -13.37 4.92 -2.16
N LYS A 45 -14.45 5.34 -2.84
CA LYS A 45 -15.08 4.54 -3.92
C LYS A 45 -14.34 4.66 -5.26
N THR A 46 -13.30 5.48 -5.32
CA THR A 46 -12.51 5.77 -6.52
C THR A 46 -11.03 5.80 -6.16
N VAL A 47 -10.17 5.53 -7.15
CA VAL A 47 -8.72 5.67 -6.98
C VAL A 47 -8.36 7.15 -7.10
N GLN A 48 -7.71 7.71 -6.08
CA GLN A 48 -7.18 9.08 -6.12
C GLN A 48 -5.73 9.05 -6.58
N LYS A 49 -5.31 10.00 -7.41
CA LYS A 49 -3.97 10.05 -8.00
C LYS A 49 -3.32 11.40 -7.74
N GLU A 50 -2.11 11.40 -7.21
CA GLU A 50 -1.33 12.60 -6.93
C GLU A 50 0.14 12.42 -7.30
N THR A 51 0.80 13.51 -7.69
CA THR A 51 2.17 13.48 -8.23
C THR A 51 3.08 14.50 -7.56
N ARG A 52 4.34 14.10 -7.31
CA ARG A 52 5.42 14.99 -6.86
C ARG A 52 6.73 14.66 -7.57
N GLU A 53 7.54 15.68 -7.83
CA GLU A 53 8.94 15.51 -8.25
C GLU A 53 9.88 15.42 -7.03
N VAL A 54 10.76 14.42 -7.03
CA VAL A 54 11.80 14.20 -6.01
C VAL A 54 13.12 13.96 -6.73
N ASN A 55 14.11 14.82 -6.51
CA ASN A 55 15.46 14.71 -7.11
C ASN A 55 15.43 14.50 -8.64
N GLY A 56 14.58 15.26 -9.36
CA GLY A 56 14.41 15.15 -10.81
C GLY A 56 13.56 13.97 -11.29
N ARG A 57 13.03 13.14 -10.38
CA ARG A 57 12.17 11.99 -10.71
C ARG A 57 10.72 12.26 -10.32
N ILE A 58 9.82 12.00 -11.26
CA ILE A 58 8.37 12.11 -11.02
C ILE A 58 7.89 10.86 -10.28
N ILE A 59 7.26 11.04 -9.12
CA ILE A 59 6.60 9.99 -8.35
C ILE A 59 5.10 10.27 -8.36
N THR A 60 4.32 9.32 -8.86
CA THR A 60 2.86 9.31 -8.80
C THR A 60 2.41 8.27 -7.80
N VAL A 61 1.56 8.67 -6.87
CA VAL A 61 0.91 7.76 -5.92
C VAL A 61 -0.57 7.68 -6.25
N PHE A 62 -1.07 6.45 -6.32
CA PHE A 62 -2.48 6.13 -6.51
C PHE A 62 -3.00 5.54 -5.21
N ASP A 63 -3.85 6.25 -4.50
CA ASP A 63 -4.52 5.77 -3.30
C ASP A 63 -5.76 4.96 -3.71
N GLY A 64 -5.68 3.64 -3.53
CA GLY A 64 -6.74 2.72 -3.90
C GLY A 64 -7.86 2.62 -2.87
N PRO A 65 -9.04 2.11 -3.25
CA PRO A 65 -10.13 1.84 -2.32
C PRO A 65 -9.67 0.93 -1.18
N GLY A 66 -10.21 1.18 0.02
CA GLY A 66 -10.10 0.23 1.12
C GLY A 66 -11.10 -0.90 0.99
N VAL A 67 -10.66 -2.12 1.27
CA VAL A 67 -11.56 -3.26 1.44
C VAL A 67 -12.02 -3.30 2.90
N GLY A 68 -13.31 -3.07 3.13
CA GLY A 68 -13.94 -3.18 4.44
C GLY A 68 -14.29 -4.62 4.83
N ASP A 69 -14.54 -4.85 6.13
CA ASP A 69 -14.89 -6.19 6.64
C ASP A 69 -16.23 -6.70 6.10
N THR A 70 -17.19 -5.80 5.89
CA THR A 70 -18.50 -6.08 5.30
C THR A 70 -18.43 -6.31 3.80
N ASP A 71 -17.47 -5.67 3.12
CA ASP A 71 -17.39 -5.67 1.66
C ASP A 71 -17.14 -7.08 1.12
N LEU A 72 -16.35 -7.88 1.82
CA LEU A 72 -16.06 -9.26 1.42
C LEU A 72 -17.28 -10.20 1.48
N GLY A 73 -18.37 -9.79 2.13
CA GLY A 73 -19.65 -10.51 2.14
C GLY A 73 -20.70 -9.92 1.19
N ASP A 74 -20.42 -8.79 0.55
CA ASP A 74 -21.36 -8.03 -0.28
C ASP A 74 -20.83 -7.92 -1.70
N GLU A 75 -21.51 -8.57 -2.65
CA GLU A 75 -21.14 -8.59 -4.07
C GLU A 75 -21.07 -7.18 -4.68
N GLN A 76 -21.97 -6.27 -4.30
CA GLN A 76 -21.96 -4.90 -4.83
C GLN A 76 -20.73 -4.15 -4.34
N ALA A 77 -20.37 -4.31 -3.07
CA ALA A 77 -19.17 -3.71 -2.51
C ALA A 77 -17.89 -4.27 -3.16
N GLN A 78 -17.82 -5.59 -3.38
CA GLN A 78 -16.70 -6.21 -4.11
C GLN A 78 -16.56 -5.66 -5.53
N ASN A 79 -17.69 -5.53 -6.25
CA ASN A 79 -17.69 -5.02 -7.62
C ASN A 79 -17.17 -3.58 -7.70
N LEU A 80 -17.49 -2.73 -6.72
CA LEU A 80 -16.94 -1.37 -6.66
C LEU A 80 -15.41 -1.36 -6.48
N VAL A 81 -14.86 -2.26 -5.66
CA VAL A 81 -13.40 -2.39 -5.49
C VAL A 81 -12.76 -2.90 -6.78
N ILE A 82 -13.37 -3.90 -7.42
CA ILE A 82 -12.90 -4.48 -8.69
C ILE A 82 -12.89 -3.40 -9.77
N GLU A 83 -13.99 -2.66 -9.93
CA GLU A 83 -14.13 -1.60 -10.93
C GLU A 83 -13.08 -0.51 -10.73
N ALA A 84 -12.93 0.01 -9.50
CA ALA A 84 -11.99 1.08 -9.19
C ALA A 84 -10.53 0.66 -9.48
N LEU A 85 -10.12 -0.54 -9.06
CA LEU A 85 -8.76 -1.02 -9.30
C LEU A 85 -8.52 -1.38 -10.78
N SER A 86 -9.52 -1.95 -11.46
CA SER A 86 -9.42 -2.29 -12.88
C SER A 86 -9.33 -1.04 -13.75
N SER A 87 -10.11 0.00 -13.43
CA SER A 87 -10.02 1.32 -14.08
C SER A 87 -8.63 1.93 -13.88
N ALA A 88 -8.09 1.93 -12.66
CA ALA A 88 -6.74 2.46 -12.41
C ALA A 88 -5.64 1.72 -13.18
N VAL A 89 -5.76 0.40 -13.34
CA VAL A 89 -4.84 -0.40 -14.17
C VAL A 89 -5.00 -0.06 -15.66
N ALA A 90 -6.24 0.07 -16.15
CA ALA A 90 -6.52 0.40 -17.55
C ALA A 90 -6.06 1.81 -17.93
N GLU A 91 -6.22 2.78 -17.02
CA GLU A 91 -5.81 4.18 -17.21
C GLU A 91 -4.30 4.40 -17.10
N ASN A 92 -3.56 3.40 -16.60
CA ASN A 92 -2.11 3.43 -16.53
C ASN A 92 -1.49 2.39 -17.49
N PRO A 93 -1.43 2.67 -18.81
CA PRO A 93 -0.99 1.69 -19.82
C PRO A 93 0.48 1.27 -19.70
N ARG A 94 1.29 2.04 -18.95
CA ARG A 94 2.69 1.67 -18.64
C ARG A 94 2.78 0.68 -17.48
N GLY A 95 1.67 0.44 -16.78
CA GLY A 95 1.60 -0.35 -15.56
C GLY A 95 2.15 0.39 -14.34
N PHE A 96 2.00 -0.27 -13.18
CA PHE A 96 2.54 0.21 -11.92
C PHE A 96 3.93 -0.38 -11.69
N HIS A 97 4.81 0.43 -11.11
CA HIS A 97 6.16 0.00 -10.75
C HIS A 97 6.15 -0.85 -9.48
N ALA A 98 5.21 -0.55 -8.56
CA ALA A 98 4.97 -1.36 -7.39
C ALA A 98 3.52 -1.26 -6.92
N PHE A 99 3.04 -2.36 -6.31
CA PHE A 99 1.83 -2.37 -5.49
C PHE A 99 2.26 -2.35 -4.02
N LEU A 100 1.97 -1.26 -3.31
CA LEU A 100 2.26 -1.17 -1.88
C LEU A 100 1.09 -1.79 -1.12
N ILE A 101 1.32 -2.97 -0.57
CA ILE A 101 0.33 -3.74 0.20
C ILE A 101 0.40 -3.23 1.63
N VAL A 102 -0.53 -2.35 1.98
CA VAL A 102 -0.49 -1.61 3.25
C VAL A 102 -1.22 -2.39 4.32
N VAL A 103 -0.48 -2.81 5.34
CA VAL A 103 -0.97 -3.51 6.52
C VAL A 103 -0.54 -2.73 7.76
N ARG A 104 -1.39 -2.66 8.79
CA ARG A 104 -1.06 -1.96 10.03
C ARG A 104 -0.24 -2.86 10.96
N TYR A 105 0.93 -2.39 11.38
CA TYR A 105 1.75 -3.06 12.41
C TYR A 105 1.00 -3.16 13.75
N GLY A 106 1.35 -4.17 14.54
CA GLY A 106 0.78 -4.40 15.86
C GLY A 106 -0.60 -5.08 15.85
N LEU A 107 -1.22 -5.26 14.67
CA LEU A 107 -2.42 -6.08 14.51
C LEU A 107 -2.05 -7.50 14.09
N ARG A 108 -2.74 -8.49 14.67
CA ARG A 108 -2.64 -9.87 14.20
C ARG A 108 -3.26 -9.96 12.80
N PHE A 109 -2.65 -10.75 11.92
CA PHE A 109 -3.30 -11.15 10.66
C PHE A 109 -4.51 -12.01 10.99
N THR A 110 -5.67 -11.38 11.07
CA THR A 110 -6.94 -12.07 11.25
C THR A 110 -7.35 -12.76 9.96
N LEU A 111 -8.37 -13.63 10.03
CA LEU A 111 -8.96 -14.23 8.84
C LEU A 111 -9.39 -13.17 7.82
N LYS A 112 -9.95 -12.04 8.30
CA LYS A 112 -10.38 -10.92 7.46
C LYS A 112 -9.23 -10.23 6.72
N GLU A 113 -8.08 -10.08 7.38
CA GLU A 113 -6.88 -9.52 6.76
C GLU A 113 -6.39 -10.44 5.62
N LYS A 114 -6.40 -11.75 5.86
CA LYS A 114 -6.07 -12.76 4.85
C LYS A 114 -7.05 -12.74 3.69
N GLU A 115 -8.36 -12.74 3.95
CA GLU A 115 -9.39 -12.68 2.91
C GLU A 115 -9.25 -11.42 2.03
N THR A 116 -8.98 -10.27 2.66
CA THR A 116 -8.73 -9.01 1.95
C THR A 116 -7.56 -9.12 0.98
N ILE A 117 -6.43 -9.69 1.44
CA ILE A 117 -5.23 -9.83 0.62
C ILE A 117 -5.44 -10.85 -0.51
N GLU A 118 -6.13 -11.97 -0.24
CA GLU A 118 -6.47 -12.94 -1.29
C GLU A 118 -7.42 -12.35 -2.34
N PHE A 119 -8.40 -11.53 -1.92
CA PHE A 119 -9.28 -10.81 -2.83
C PHE A 119 -8.50 -9.84 -3.74
N LEU A 120 -7.63 -9.00 -3.17
CA LEU A 120 -6.78 -8.07 -3.93
C LEU A 120 -5.84 -8.79 -4.91
N LYS A 121 -5.32 -9.96 -4.54
CA LYS A 121 -4.51 -10.82 -5.44
C LYS A 121 -5.30 -11.34 -6.63
N LEU A 122 -6.60 -11.63 -6.46
CA LEU A 122 -7.45 -12.07 -7.57
C LEU A 122 -7.66 -10.93 -8.57
N ILE A 123 -7.87 -9.70 -8.08
CA ILE A 123 -8.06 -8.51 -8.92
C ILE A 123 -6.79 -8.19 -9.73
N LEU A 124 -5.62 -8.18 -9.08
CA LEU A 124 -4.36 -7.73 -9.70
C LEU A 124 -3.60 -8.82 -10.44
N ASP A 125 -4.14 -10.03 -10.55
CA ASP A 125 -3.40 -11.26 -10.86
C ASP A 125 -2.32 -11.64 -9.83
N LYS A 126 -2.27 -12.92 -9.47
CA LYS A 126 -1.36 -13.44 -8.44
C LYS A 126 0.11 -13.29 -8.81
N ASN A 127 0.46 -13.44 -10.10
CA ASN A 127 1.86 -13.36 -10.54
C ASN A 127 2.33 -11.90 -10.58
N VAL A 128 1.47 -11.00 -11.04
CA VAL A 128 1.71 -9.55 -11.02
C VAL A 128 1.86 -9.05 -9.58
N PHE A 129 0.95 -9.44 -8.68
CA PHE A 129 1.05 -9.15 -7.25
C PHE A 129 2.39 -9.63 -6.66
N ARG A 130 2.79 -10.89 -6.90
CA ARG A 130 4.07 -11.43 -6.42
C ARG A 130 5.29 -10.75 -7.06
N LYS A 131 5.17 -10.31 -8.31
CA LYS A 131 6.29 -9.70 -9.05
C LYS A 131 6.52 -8.24 -8.63
N PHE A 132 5.47 -7.48 -8.34
CA PHE A 132 5.55 -6.04 -8.08
C PHE A 132 5.09 -5.62 -6.67
N GLY A 133 4.59 -6.55 -5.85
CA GLY A 133 4.12 -6.29 -4.50
C GLY A 133 5.25 -6.02 -3.50
N ILE A 134 5.09 -4.97 -2.71
CA ILE A 134 5.92 -4.62 -1.57
C ILE A 134 5.00 -4.52 -0.35
N LEU A 135 5.29 -5.30 0.70
CA LEU A 135 4.53 -5.24 1.94
C LEU A 135 4.97 -4.02 2.76
N VAL A 136 4.02 -3.17 3.15
CA VAL A 136 4.28 -1.98 3.97
C VAL A 136 3.57 -2.12 5.29
N LEU A 137 4.34 -2.26 6.37
CA LEU A 137 3.81 -2.26 7.73
C LEU A 137 3.76 -0.82 8.25
N THR A 138 2.58 -0.22 8.32
CA THR A 138 2.38 1.14 8.86
C THR A 138 2.31 1.12 10.37
N SER A 139 2.32 2.31 11.01
CA SER A 139 2.37 2.43 12.48
C SER A 139 3.67 1.90 13.08
N GLY A 140 4.77 2.09 12.35
CA GLY A 140 6.12 1.77 12.81
C GLY A 140 6.56 2.56 14.04
N ASP A 141 5.87 3.64 14.40
CA ASP A 141 6.02 4.33 15.69
C ASP A 141 5.80 3.43 16.90
N HIS A 142 5.08 2.32 16.73
CA HIS A 142 4.83 1.33 17.79
C HIS A 142 5.85 0.18 17.78
N PHE A 143 6.76 0.13 16.81
CA PHE A 143 7.79 -0.89 16.75
C PHE A 143 8.84 -0.64 17.84
N GLU A 144 9.33 -1.72 18.45
CA GLU A 144 10.26 -1.65 19.57
C GLU A 144 11.57 -0.97 19.15
N LYS A 145 11.96 0.06 19.89
CA LYS A 145 13.22 0.78 19.64
C LYS A 145 14.41 -0.12 19.97
N GLY A 146 15.40 -0.12 19.07
CA GLY A 146 16.63 -0.90 19.23
C GLY A 146 16.54 -2.33 18.65
N THR A 147 15.37 -2.77 18.23
CA THR A 147 15.19 -4.02 17.50
C THR A 147 15.44 -3.79 16.01
N ASP A 148 16.22 -4.67 15.36
CA ASP A 148 16.35 -4.63 13.91
C ASP A 148 15.08 -5.18 13.24
N PHE A 149 14.53 -4.42 12.28
CA PHE A 149 13.28 -4.79 11.64
C PHE A 149 13.41 -6.07 10.80
N GLN A 150 14.54 -6.27 10.11
CA GLN A 150 14.74 -7.46 9.28
C GLN A 150 14.92 -8.71 10.14
N GLU A 151 15.66 -8.62 11.25
CA GLU A 151 15.74 -9.69 12.24
C GLU A 151 14.36 -10.03 12.80
N TRP A 152 13.55 -9.02 13.15
CA TRP A 152 12.18 -9.24 13.60
C TRP A 152 11.34 -9.97 12.55
N VAL A 153 11.44 -9.60 11.27
CA VAL A 153 10.75 -10.25 10.15
C VAL A 153 11.12 -11.74 10.04
N LEU A 154 12.41 -12.08 10.19
CA LEU A 154 12.90 -13.46 10.11
C LEU A 154 12.34 -14.36 11.21
N LEU A 155 11.97 -13.78 12.36
CA LEU A 155 11.35 -14.49 13.48
C LEU A 155 9.84 -14.68 13.33
N GLN A 156 9.21 -14.04 12.34
CA GLN A 156 7.77 -14.15 12.13
C GLN A 156 7.39 -15.52 11.53
N SER A 157 6.17 -15.95 11.84
CA SER A 157 5.58 -17.19 11.31
C SER A 157 4.16 -16.96 10.80
N GLY A 158 3.52 -18.01 10.28
CA GLY A 158 2.14 -17.94 9.80
C GLY A 158 1.98 -17.09 8.54
N TYR A 159 0.85 -16.36 8.45
CA TYR A 159 0.47 -15.69 7.21
C TYR A 159 1.36 -14.50 6.85
N LEU A 160 1.91 -13.78 7.84
CA LEU A 160 2.88 -12.71 7.59
C LEU A 160 4.15 -13.25 6.92
N ALA A 161 4.75 -14.30 7.48
CA ALA A 161 5.94 -14.94 6.90
C ALA A 161 5.67 -15.47 5.49
N TYR A 162 4.50 -16.07 5.27
CA TYR A 162 4.05 -16.49 3.94
C TYR A 162 3.98 -15.31 2.95
N LEU A 163 3.36 -14.20 3.35
CA LEU A 163 3.19 -13.03 2.48
C LEU A 163 4.53 -12.33 2.17
N VAL A 164 5.43 -12.25 3.15
CA VAL A 164 6.81 -11.75 2.95
C VAL A 164 7.53 -12.58 1.90
N LYS A 165 7.43 -13.92 2.00
CA LYS A 165 8.02 -14.83 1.01
C LYS A 165 7.40 -14.66 -0.37
N GLU A 166 6.07 -14.51 -0.46
CA GLU A 166 5.38 -14.24 -1.73
C GLU A 166 5.84 -12.92 -2.37
N CYS A 167 6.12 -11.90 -1.55
CA CYS A 167 6.65 -10.61 -1.98
C CYS A 167 8.18 -10.63 -2.15
N LYS A 168 8.82 -11.81 -2.19
CA LYS A 168 10.27 -11.98 -2.34
C LYS A 168 11.08 -11.18 -1.32
N ASN A 169 10.65 -11.21 -0.06
CA ASN A 169 11.24 -10.48 1.06
C ASN A 169 11.20 -8.95 0.93
N ARG A 170 10.37 -8.40 0.03
CA ARG A 170 10.13 -6.95 -0.05
C ARG A 170 9.11 -6.56 1.00
N ILE A 171 9.62 -6.17 2.16
CA ILE A 171 8.84 -5.64 3.27
C ILE A 171 9.55 -4.42 3.86
N ILE A 172 8.76 -3.38 4.17
CA ILE A 172 9.24 -2.18 4.85
C ILE A 172 8.37 -1.88 6.05
N LEU A 173 8.99 -1.35 7.11
CA LEU A 173 8.30 -0.74 8.24
C LEU A 173 8.22 0.76 7.99
N PHE A 174 7.05 1.35 8.19
CA PHE A 174 6.81 2.75 7.89
C PHE A 174 6.17 3.47 9.09
N ASP A 175 6.83 4.53 9.56
CA ASP A 175 6.31 5.43 10.56
C ASP A 175 5.67 6.66 9.90
N ASN A 176 4.34 6.68 9.80
CA ASN A 176 3.58 7.81 9.25
C ASN A 176 3.60 9.07 10.15
N LYS A 177 4.12 8.98 11.39
CA LYS A 177 4.10 10.08 12.37
C LYS A 177 5.46 10.71 12.62
N THR A 178 6.54 10.18 12.03
CA THR A 178 7.86 10.77 12.21
C THR A 178 7.80 12.27 11.90
N GLN A 179 8.50 13.07 12.70
CA GLN A 179 8.70 14.50 12.43
C GLN A 179 10.14 14.79 11.99
N ASP A 180 10.98 13.76 12.00
CA ASP A 180 12.36 13.86 11.55
C ASP A 180 12.38 14.09 10.03
N LYS A 181 13.04 15.17 9.61
CA LYS A 181 13.11 15.55 8.19
C LYS A 181 14.05 14.64 7.41
N GLU A 182 15.12 14.15 8.04
CA GLU A 182 16.08 13.25 7.38
C GLU A 182 15.49 11.86 7.17
N VAL A 183 14.56 11.44 8.02
CA VAL A 183 13.82 10.16 7.87
C VAL A 183 12.65 10.28 6.88
N LYS A 184 12.21 11.51 6.56
CA LYS A 184 11.11 11.77 5.60
C LYS A 184 11.57 11.94 4.16
N GLU A 185 12.81 12.36 3.94
CA GLU A 185 13.42 12.62 2.62
C GLU A 185 14.03 11.37 2.00
#